data_AF-A0A450XSZ3-F1
#
_entry.id   AF-A0A450XSZ3-F1
#
_cell.length_a   1.000
_cell.length_b   1.000
_cell.length_c   1.000
_cell.angle_alpha   90.00
_cell.angle_beta   90.00
_cell.angle_gamma   90.00
#
_symmetry.space_group_name_H-M   'P 1'
#
loop_
_entity.id
_entity.type
_entity.pdbx_description
1 polymer ?
#
loop_
_entity_poly.entity_id
_entity_poly.type
_entity_poly.pdbx_seq_one_letter_code
_entity_poly.pdbx_strand_id
1 'polypeptide(L)'
;MRRILCEIAHAVSHTRCALQDKFKSLLVRRGRKRAIFALAHKILKIIFVLLSRGDYYRDAATNYEKLTVERNAPRWMKMLKKYGYITVAA
;
A
#
# COMPACT_ATOMS: atom_id res chain seq x y z
N MET A 1 -12.01 -1.73 21.53
CA MET A 1 -11.68 -1.14 20.21
C MET A 1 -10.39 -0.32 20.15
N ARG A 2 -10.08 0.57 21.12
CA ARG A 2 -8.84 1.39 21.09
C ARG A 2 -7.55 0.57 20.93
N ARG A 3 -7.40 -0.55 21.65
CA ARG A 3 -6.21 -1.43 21.55
C ARG A 3 -6.01 -1.95 20.12
N ILE A 4 -7.03 -2.55 19.52
CA ILE A 4 -6.96 -3.12 18.16
C ILE A 4 -6.55 -2.06 17.13
N LEU A 5 -7.19 -0.89 17.15
CA LEU A 5 -6.84 0.20 16.22
C LEU A 5 -5.40 0.70 16.40
N CYS A 6 -4.91 0.73 17.63
CA CYS A 6 -3.52 1.08 17.92
C CYS A 6 -2.53 0.00 17.41
N GLU A 7 -2.85 -1.29 17.56
CA GLU A 7 -2.04 -2.38 17.01
C GLU A 7 -1.99 -2.33 15.47
N ILE A 8 -3.14 -2.09 14.83
CA ILE A 8 -3.21 -1.89 13.37
C ILE A 8 -2.35 -0.69 12.97
N ALA A 9 -2.49 0.45 13.64
CA ALA A 9 -1.67 1.63 13.37
C ALA A 9 -0.18 1.37 13.62
N HIS A 10 0.18 0.54 14.61
CA HIS A 10 1.55 0.14 14.86
C HIS A 10 2.09 -0.68 13.68
N ALA A 11 1.39 -1.72 13.23
CA ALA A 11 1.77 -2.49 12.05
C ALA A 11 1.90 -1.63 10.78
N VAL A 12 0.93 -0.74 10.55
CA VAL A 12 0.95 0.20 9.41
C VAL A 12 2.15 1.14 9.47
N SER A 13 2.59 1.57 10.65
CA SER A 13 3.78 2.42 10.78
C SER A 13 5.08 1.76 10.29
N HIS A 14 5.09 0.43 10.16
CA HIS A 14 6.21 -0.36 9.64
C HIS A 14 5.97 -0.88 8.21
N THR A 15 4.82 -0.60 7.60
CA THR A 15 4.47 -1.04 6.24
C THR A 15 4.77 0.07 5.23
N ARG A 16 5.37 -0.26 4.09
CA ARG A 16 5.63 0.71 3.01
C ARG A 16 4.31 1.13 2.36
N CYS A 17 3.82 2.31 2.69
CA CYS A 17 2.53 2.85 2.22
C CYS A 17 2.44 4.35 2.54
N ALA A 18 1.49 5.07 1.93
CA ALA A 18 1.30 6.50 2.19
C ALA A 18 0.98 6.83 3.67
N LEU A 19 0.40 5.87 4.39
CA LEU A 19 0.11 5.99 5.83
C LEU A 19 1.38 5.96 6.68
N GLN A 20 2.43 5.26 6.26
CA GLN A 20 3.73 5.30 6.94
C GLN A 20 4.37 6.68 6.84
N ASP A 21 4.30 7.35 5.68
CA ASP A 21 4.84 8.69 5.53
C ASP A 21 4.06 9.70 6.39
N LYS A 22 2.74 9.53 6.47
CA LYS A 22 1.91 10.29 7.43
C LYS A 22 2.35 10.05 8.87
N PHE A 23 2.64 8.80 9.22
CA PHE A 23 3.14 8.46 10.55
C PHE A 23 4.50 9.12 10.84
N LYS A 24 5.46 9.07 9.90
CA LYS A 24 6.78 9.72 10.05
C LYS A 24 6.63 11.22 10.28
N SER A 25 5.77 11.89 9.50
CA SER A 25 5.46 13.32 9.69
C SER A 25 4.87 13.62 11.07
N LEU A 26 3.96 12.77 11.57
CA LEU A 26 3.36 12.91 12.89
C LEU A 26 4.34 12.59 14.02
N LEU A 27 5.26 11.65 13.81
CA LEU A 27 6.25 11.21 14.78
C LEU A 27 7.16 12.37 15.20
N VAL A 28 7.67 13.12 14.22
CA VAL A 28 8.54 14.29 14.46
C VAL A 28 7.82 15.36 15.28
N ARG A 29 6.51 15.58 15.03
CA ARG A 29 5.75 16.67 15.65
C ARG A 29 5.15 16.33 17.02
N ARG A 30 4.84 15.07 17.29
CA ARG A 30 3.99 14.67 18.45
C ARG A 30 4.56 13.53 19.29
N GLY A 31 5.61 12.86 18.83
CA GLY A 31 6.14 11.64 19.46
C GLY A 31 5.29 10.39 19.20
N ARG A 32 5.89 9.21 19.47
CA ARG A 32 5.38 7.89 19.03
C ARG A 32 3.95 7.61 19.46
N LYS A 33 3.65 7.72 20.76
CA LYS A 33 2.32 7.37 21.32
C LYS A 33 1.19 8.20 20.69
N ARG A 34 1.39 9.51 20.57
CA ARG A 34 0.40 10.43 19.98
C ARG A 34 0.31 10.26 18.47
N ALA A 35 1.41 9.97 17.78
CA ALA A 35 1.42 9.69 16.35
C ALA A 35 0.63 8.41 16.01
N ILE A 36 0.78 7.33 16.79
CA ILE A 36 0.01 6.09 16.63
C ILE A 36 -1.49 6.35 16.80
N PHE A 37 -1.90 7.09 17.84
CA PHE A 37 -3.31 7.43 18.05
C PHE A 37 -3.91 8.25 16.89
N ALA A 38 -3.17 9.25 16.40
CA ALA A 38 -3.59 10.05 15.26
C ALA A 38 -3.68 9.22 13.96
N LEU A 39 -2.76 8.28 13.76
CA LEU A 39 -2.78 7.35 12.63
C LEU A 39 -3.96 6.38 12.73
N ALA A 40 -4.22 5.82 13.91
CA ALA A 40 -5.36 4.94 14.18
C ALA A 40 -6.70 5.63 13.84
N HIS A 41 -6.86 6.89 14.23
CA HIS A 41 -8.04 7.68 13.86
C HIS A 41 -8.18 7.87 12.35
N LYS A 42 -7.06 8.11 11.65
CA LYS A 42 -7.05 8.24 10.19
C LYS A 42 -7.43 6.93 9.52
N ILE A 43 -6.92 5.79 9.99
CA ILE A 43 -7.25 4.44 9.49
C ILE A 43 -8.73 4.16 9.68
N LEU A 44 -9.29 4.45 10.86
CA LEU A 44 -10.73 4.26 11.12
C LEU A 44 -11.60 5.04 10.13
N LYS A 45 -11.25 6.29 9.84
CA LYS A 45 -11.96 7.10 8.84
C LYS A 45 -11.87 6.51 7.43
N ILE A 46 -10.70 5.96 7.05
CA ILE A 46 -10.52 5.30 5.75
C ILE A 46 -11.42 4.07 5.67
N ILE A 47 -11.38 3.18 6.68
CA ILE A 47 -12.21 1.97 6.74
C ILE A 47 -13.69 2.33 6.62
N PHE A 48 -14.16 3.33 7.37
CA PHE A 48 -15.55 3.78 7.30
C PHE A 48 -15.94 4.18 5.87
N VAL A 49 -15.14 5.05 5.22
CA VAL A 49 -15.44 5.51 3.86
C VAL A 49 -15.43 4.37 2.85
N LEU A 50 -14.50 3.43 2.96
CA LEU A 50 -14.43 2.26 2.08
C LEU A 50 -15.66 1.36 2.22
N LEU A 51 -16.05 1.05 3.46
CA LEU A 51 -17.23 0.23 3.74
C LEU A 51 -18.52 0.93 3.30
N SER A 52 -18.66 2.24 3.56
CA SER A 52 -19.84 3.01 3.13
C SER A 52 -19.99 3.09 1.61
N ARG A 53 -18.89 2.97 0.85
CA ARG A 53 -18.90 3.03 -0.61
C ARG A 53 -18.85 1.67 -1.28
N GLY A 54 -18.59 0.59 -0.53
CA GLY A 54 -18.35 -0.74 -1.09
C GLY A 54 -17.07 -0.81 -1.94
N ASP A 55 -16.09 0.04 -1.67
CA ASP A 55 -14.84 0.14 -2.44
C ASP A 55 -13.65 -0.38 -1.64
N TYR A 56 -12.52 -0.62 -2.31
CA TYR A 56 -11.29 -1.14 -1.72
C TYR A 56 -10.21 -0.07 -1.56
N TYR A 57 -9.28 -0.31 -0.64
CA TYR A 57 -8.18 0.63 -0.39
C TYR A 57 -7.19 0.65 -1.57
N ARG A 58 -6.89 1.86 -2.08
CA ARG A 58 -5.83 2.11 -3.08
C ARG A 58 -4.80 3.04 -2.47
N ASP A 59 -3.59 2.54 -2.25
CA ASP A 59 -2.53 3.33 -1.64
C ASP A 59 -1.85 4.25 -2.67
N ALA A 60 -1.76 5.54 -2.36
CA ALA A 60 -1.17 6.54 -3.25
C ALA A 60 0.35 6.36 -3.45
N ALA A 61 1.04 5.71 -2.52
CA ALA A 61 2.47 5.44 -2.63
C ALA A 61 2.75 4.11 -3.36
N THR A 62 1.71 3.33 -3.70
CA THR A 62 1.85 2.03 -4.36
C THR A 62 1.44 2.10 -5.82
N ASN A 63 2.38 1.80 -6.73
CA ASN A 63 2.07 1.63 -8.15
C ASN A 63 1.67 0.18 -8.43
N TYR A 64 0.37 -0.10 -8.35
CA TYR A 64 -0.19 -1.44 -8.57
C TYR A 64 -0.04 -1.94 -10.01
N GLU A 65 -0.06 -1.04 -10.98
CA GLU A 65 0.15 -1.39 -12.40
C GLU A 65 1.57 -1.91 -12.60
N LYS A 66 2.58 -1.17 -12.12
CA LYS A 66 3.98 -1.59 -12.16
C LYS A 66 4.19 -2.96 -11.51
N LEU A 67 3.62 -3.17 -10.31
CA LEU A 67 3.65 -4.46 -9.61
C LEU A 67 3.07 -5.61 -10.46
N THR A 68 1.94 -5.35 -11.12
CA THR A 68 1.27 -6.34 -11.97
C THR A 68 2.08 -6.65 -13.22
N VAL A 69 2.64 -5.61 -13.85
CA VAL A 69 3.51 -5.74 -15.03
C VAL A 69 4.78 -6.50 -14.67
N GLU A 70 5.48 -6.14 -13.60
CA GLU A 70 6.71 -6.83 -13.17
C GLU A 70 6.47 -8.32 -12.91
N ARG A 71 5.34 -8.66 -12.27
CA ARG A 71 4.97 -10.06 -11.99
C ARG A 71 4.68 -10.85 -13.26
N ASN A 72 4.03 -10.23 -14.24
CA ASN A 72 3.53 -10.93 -15.43
C ASN A 72 4.48 -10.87 -16.64
N ALA A 73 5.34 -9.85 -16.71
CA ALA A 73 6.20 -9.56 -17.85
C ALA A 73 7.09 -10.74 -18.26
N PRO A 74 7.74 -11.49 -17.34
CA PRO A 74 8.55 -12.66 -17.73
C PRO A 74 7.72 -13.74 -18.45
N ARG A 75 6.49 -13.96 -17.98
CA ARG A 75 5.57 -14.94 -18.58
C ARG A 75 5.16 -14.52 -19.98
N TRP A 76 4.77 -13.27 -20.17
CA TRP A 76 4.41 -12.74 -21.48
C TRP A 76 5.59 -12.74 -22.44
N MET A 77 6.78 -12.35 -21.98
CA MET A 77 8.01 -12.38 -22.77
C MET A 77 8.30 -13.79 -23.29
N LYS A 78 8.10 -14.84 -22.46
CA LYS A 78 8.24 -16.23 -22.89
C LYS A 78 7.22 -16.63 -23.96
N MET A 79 5.97 -16.21 -23.83
CA MET A 79 4.93 -16.50 -24.82
C MET A 79 5.17 -15.77 -26.14
N LEU A 80 5.56 -14.50 -26.10
CA LEU A 80 5.87 -13.71 -27.28
C LEU A 80 7.05 -14.30 -28.07
N LYS A 81 8.08 -14.78 -27.37
CA LYS A 81 9.19 -15.54 -27.99
C LYS A 81 8.70 -16.84 -28.62
N LYS A 82 7.88 -17.62 -27.90
CA LYS A 82 7.39 -18.94 -28.36
C LYS A 82 6.63 -18.84 -29.69
N TYR A 83 5.82 -17.80 -29.85
CA TYR A 83 5.00 -17.60 -31.06
C TYR A 83 5.67 -16.71 -32.11
N GLY A 84 6.95 -16.34 -31.92
CA GLY A 84 7.71 -15.58 -32.92
C GLY A 84 7.33 -14.10 -33.04
N TYR A 85 6.55 -13.54 -32.11
CA TYR A 85 6.19 -12.12 -32.11
C TYR A 85 7.36 -11.20 -31.76
N ILE A 86 8.37 -11.73 -31.06
CA ILE A 86 9.61 -11.02 -30.77
C ILE A 86 10.81 -11.91 -31.10
N THR A 87 11.70 -11.41 -31.96
CA THR A 87 13.02 -11.99 -32.19
C THR A 87 13.98 -11.29 -31.25
N VAL A 88 14.56 -12.02 -30.29
CA VAL A 88 15.70 -11.47 -29.54
C VAL A 88 16.86 -11.48 -30.51
N ALA A 89 17.30 -10.31 -30.97
CA ALA A 89 18.56 -10.21 -31.71
C ALA A 89 19.65 -10.83 -30.83
N ALA A 90 20.42 -11.75 -31.43
CA ALA A 90 21.49 -12.50 -30.78
C ALA A 90 22.58 -11.58 -30.25
#